data_AF-A0A9W9L6W9-F1
#
_entry.id   AF-A0A9W9L6W9-F1
#
_cell.length_a   1.000
_cell.length_b   1.000
_cell.length_c   1.000
_cell.angle_alpha   90.00
_cell.angle_beta   90.00
_cell.angle_gamma   90.00
#
_symmetry.space_group_name_H-M   'P 1'
#
loop_
_entity.id
_entity.type
_entity.pdbx_description
1 polymer ?
#
loop_
_entity_poly.entity_id
_entity_poly.type
_entity_poly.pdbx_seq_one_letter_code
_entity_poly.pdbx_strand_id
1 'polypeptide(L)'
;MSQIFRKLQGGNLEVLKFGMYVLFPIGWMYYFGTNLDDRFATKGFWPTAEQSHKIPLDKEEIDKELARMRMADAVKRERRIAEAEAAEQARLQAQAQAQQSQATQ
;
A
#
# COMPACT_ATOMS: atom_id res chain seq x y z
N MET A 1 -32.33 -46.72 8.28
CA MET A 1 -32.54 -45.30 8.69
C MET A 1 -32.75 -45.25 10.19
N SER A 2 -31.79 -44.71 10.93
CA SER A 2 -31.78 -44.72 12.41
C SER A 2 -32.99 -43.96 12.99
N GLN A 3 -33.57 -44.49 14.07
CA GLN A 3 -34.77 -43.96 14.76
C GLN A 3 -34.63 -42.50 15.21
N ILE A 4 -33.40 -42.05 15.43
CA ILE A 4 -33.07 -40.67 15.80
C ILE A 4 -33.43 -39.69 14.68
N PHE A 5 -33.20 -40.06 13.41
CA PHE A 5 -33.49 -39.19 12.28
C PHE A 5 -35.00 -39.05 12.01
N ARG A 6 -35.83 -40.03 12.41
CA ARG A 6 -37.31 -39.89 12.33
C ARG A 6 -37.88 -38.91 13.36
N LYS A 7 -37.25 -38.80 14.55
CA LYS A 7 -37.67 -37.85 15.59
C LYS A 7 -37.30 -36.39 15.25
N LEU A 8 -36.33 -36.20 14.35
CA LEU A 8 -35.84 -34.91 13.87
C LEU A 8 -36.56 -34.44 12.59
N GLN A 9 -37.77 -34.92 12.32
CA GLN A 9 -38.53 -34.56 11.12
C GLN A 9 -39.73 -33.67 11.51
N GLY A 10 -40.13 -32.73 10.64
CA GLY A 10 -41.21 -31.78 10.93
C GLY A 10 -40.79 -30.68 11.92
N GLY A 11 -41.70 -30.21 12.78
CA GLY A 11 -41.45 -29.08 13.70
C GLY A 11 -40.23 -29.24 14.62
N ASN A 12 -39.87 -30.46 15.00
CA ASN A 12 -38.67 -30.74 15.81
C ASN A 12 -37.36 -30.37 15.09
N LEU A 13 -37.35 -30.41 13.75
CA LEU A 13 -36.22 -29.96 12.95
C LEU A 13 -36.05 -28.45 13.03
N GLU A 14 -37.15 -27.71 13.01
CA GLU A 14 -37.13 -26.25 13.11
C GLU A 14 -36.66 -25.79 14.50
N VAL A 15 -37.02 -26.51 15.57
CA VAL A 15 -36.50 -26.25 16.93
C VAL A 15 -35.00 -26.53 17.02
N LEU A 16 -34.51 -27.60 16.39
CA LEU A 16 -33.06 -27.89 16.34
C LEU A 16 -32.29 -26.79 15.57
N LYS A 17 -32.81 -26.38 14.41
CA LYS A 17 -32.24 -25.28 13.61
C LYS A 17 -32.22 -23.98 14.40
N PHE A 18 -33.32 -23.65 15.07
CA PHE A 18 -33.42 -22.47 15.92
C PHE A 18 -32.38 -22.51 17.05
N GLY A 19 -32.29 -23.64 17.76
CA GLY A 19 -31.28 -23.86 18.79
C GLY A 19 -29.86 -23.68 18.27
N MET A 20 -29.55 -24.24 17.10
CA MET A 20 -28.25 -24.06 16.44
C MET A 20 -27.99 -22.59 16.10
N TYR A 21 -28.97 -21.87 15.52
CA TYR A 21 -28.79 -20.46 15.16
C TYR A 21 -28.64 -19.53 16.35
N VAL A 22 -29.13 -19.89 17.53
CA VAL A 22 -28.92 -19.13 18.76
C VAL A 22 -27.61 -19.52 19.44
N LEU A 23 -27.33 -20.82 19.57
CA LEU A 23 -26.14 -21.32 20.26
C LEU A 23 -24.85 -21.09 19.47
N PHE A 24 -24.90 -21.15 18.14
CA PHE A 24 -23.74 -20.94 17.28
C PHE A 24 -23.11 -19.55 17.47
N PRO A 25 -23.84 -18.42 17.31
CA PRO A 25 -23.24 -17.10 17.51
C PRO A 25 -22.84 -16.85 18.97
N ILE A 26 -23.62 -17.32 19.95
CA ILE A 26 -23.29 -17.16 21.37
C ILE A 26 -22.00 -17.93 21.72
N GLY A 27 -21.89 -19.18 21.29
CA GLY A 27 -20.69 -20.00 21.51
C GLY A 27 -19.47 -19.43 20.79
N TRP A 28 -19.65 -18.94 19.57
CA TRP A 28 -18.60 -18.28 18.80
C TRP A 28 -18.11 -16.99 19.50
N MET A 29 -19.04 -16.17 19.99
CA MET A 29 -18.71 -14.99 20.79
C MET A 29 -18.08 -15.35 22.13
N TYR A 30 -18.47 -16.43 22.79
CA TYR A 30 -17.84 -16.84 24.04
C TYR A 30 -16.40 -17.33 23.83
N TYR A 31 -16.16 -18.07 22.74
CA TYR A 31 -14.83 -18.62 22.45
C TYR A 31 -13.87 -17.56 21.88
N PHE A 32 -14.33 -16.68 20.99
CA PHE A 32 -13.48 -15.67 20.36
C PHE A 32 -13.63 -14.26 20.95
N GLY A 33 -14.76 -13.90 21.55
CA GLY A 33 -15.13 -12.52 21.86
C GLY A 33 -14.31 -11.82 22.93
N THR A 34 -13.57 -12.55 23.77
CA THR A 34 -12.77 -11.97 24.87
C THR A 34 -11.26 -12.01 24.63
N ASN A 35 -10.79 -12.67 23.56
CA ASN A 35 -9.37 -12.95 23.34
C ASN A 35 -8.97 -12.82 21.85
N LEU A 36 -9.67 -11.97 21.09
CA LEU A 36 -9.31 -11.68 19.69
C LEU A 36 -7.93 -11.04 19.58
N ASP A 37 -7.63 -10.10 20.47
CA ASP A 37 -6.40 -9.31 20.38
C ASP A 37 -5.15 -10.20 20.50
N ASP A 38 -5.10 -11.08 21.49
CA ASP A 38 -3.97 -12.00 21.68
C ASP A 38 -3.88 -13.10 20.58
N ARG A 39 -5.03 -13.55 20.04
CA ARG A 39 -5.07 -14.59 19.00
C ARG A 39 -4.78 -14.09 17.60
N PHE A 40 -5.10 -12.83 17.32
CA PHE A 40 -4.96 -12.23 15.98
C PHE A 40 -3.91 -11.13 15.93
N ALA A 41 -3.26 -10.78 17.05
CA ALA A 41 -2.11 -9.88 17.03
C ALA A 41 -0.98 -10.47 16.21
N THR A 42 -0.62 -9.76 15.14
CA THR A 42 0.56 -10.09 14.34
C THR A 42 1.78 -9.45 14.97
N LYS A 43 2.80 -10.26 15.25
CA LYS A 43 4.08 -9.76 15.79
C LYS A 43 4.71 -8.84 14.75
N GLY A 44 4.98 -7.59 15.14
CA GLY A 44 5.61 -6.62 14.25
C GLY A 44 4.70 -6.04 13.18
N PHE A 45 3.37 -5.98 13.42
CA PHE A 45 2.43 -5.30 12.51
C PHE A 45 2.87 -3.88 12.16
N TRP A 46 3.36 -3.14 13.17
CA TRP A 46 3.90 -1.80 12.99
C TRP A 46 5.41 -1.84 12.76
N PRO A 47 5.92 -1.03 11.82
CA PRO A 47 7.36 -0.82 11.67
C PRO A 47 7.95 -0.38 13.01
N THR A 48 9.11 -0.93 13.35
CA THR A 48 9.82 -0.52 14.57
C THR A 48 10.26 0.94 14.48
N ALA A 49 10.50 1.58 15.63
CA ALA A 49 11.00 2.97 15.68
C ALA A 49 12.36 3.13 14.96
N GLU A 50 13.12 2.06 14.79
CA GLU A 50 14.37 2.03 14.02
C GLU A 50 14.14 2.02 12.50
N GLN A 51 13.04 1.41 12.06
CA GLN A 51 12.61 1.39 10.66
C GLN A 51 11.82 2.65 10.26
N SER A 52 11.42 3.45 11.26
CA SER A 52 10.74 4.72 11.03
C SER A 52 11.76 5.81 10.68
N HIS A 53 11.43 6.67 9.72
CA HIS A 53 12.24 7.84 9.41
C HIS A 53 12.34 8.73 10.64
N LYS A 54 13.55 8.83 11.22
CA LYS A 54 13.84 9.75 12.31
C LYS A 54 13.97 11.16 11.73
N ILE A 55 13.12 12.07 12.20
CA ILE A 55 13.24 13.49 11.88
C ILE A 55 14.50 14.00 12.60
N PRO A 56 15.41 14.72 11.92
CA PRO A 56 16.55 15.36 12.56
C PRO A 56 16.06 16.32 13.64
N LEU A 57 16.45 16.10 14.89
CA LEU A 57 16.05 16.96 16.03
C LEU A 57 17.15 17.96 16.40
N ASP A 58 18.40 17.64 16.07
CA ASP A 58 19.56 18.48 16.34
C ASP A 58 19.86 19.43 15.19
N LYS A 59 20.29 20.65 15.53
CA LYS A 59 20.57 21.71 14.55
C LYS A 59 21.62 21.28 13.51
N GLU A 60 22.67 20.59 13.95
CA GLU A 60 23.74 20.12 13.07
C GLU A 60 23.25 19.06 12.06
N GLU A 61 22.35 18.17 12.50
CA GLU A 61 21.74 17.17 11.62
C GLU A 61 20.79 17.82 10.59
N ILE A 62 20.04 18.84 11.02
CA ILE A 62 19.17 19.64 10.14
C ILE A 62 20.00 20.34 9.06
N ASP A 63 21.09 20.99 9.44
CA ASP A 63 21.95 21.70 8.49
C ASP A 63 22.58 20.73 7.47
N LYS A 64 22.98 19.54 7.91
CA LYS A 64 23.53 18.48 7.06
C LYS A 64 22.49 17.93 6.07
N GLU A 65 21.28 17.64 6.53
CA GLU A 65 20.20 17.15 5.67
C GLU A 65 19.74 18.24 4.69
N LEU A 66 19.70 19.51 5.13
CA LEU A 66 19.39 20.65 4.26
C LEU A 66 20.46 20.84 3.18
N ALA A 67 21.74 20.71 3.52
CA ALA A 67 22.83 20.73 2.54
C ALA A 67 22.68 19.58 1.52
N ARG A 68 22.36 18.37 1.98
CA ARG A 68 22.09 17.21 1.10
C ARG A 68 20.94 17.50 0.13
N MET A 69 19.83 18.06 0.62
CA MET A 69 18.68 18.41 -0.20
C MET A 69 19.04 19.47 -1.26
N ARG A 70 19.74 20.53 -0.88
CA ARG A 70 20.18 21.60 -1.81
C ARG A 70 21.08 21.05 -2.92
N MET A 71 22.01 20.15 -2.59
CA MET A 71 22.87 19.49 -3.58
C MET A 71 22.06 18.64 -4.55
N ALA A 72 21.11 17.84 -4.05
CA ALA A 72 20.25 17.01 -4.89
C ALA A 72 19.37 17.85 -5.83
N ASP A 73 18.88 19.00 -5.36
CA ASP A 73 18.07 19.92 -6.17
C ASP A 73 18.90 20.64 -7.24
N ALA A 74 20.14 21.03 -6.91
CA ALA A 74 21.07 21.61 -7.88
C ALA A 74 21.34 20.64 -9.04
N VAL A 75 21.68 19.38 -8.73
CA VAL A 75 21.92 18.33 -9.74
C VAL A 75 20.67 18.08 -10.60
N LYS A 76 19.49 17.99 -9.99
CA LYS A 76 18.23 17.83 -10.73
C LYS A 76 17.95 19.03 -11.64
N ARG A 77 18.27 20.24 -11.19
CA ARG A 77 18.10 21.46 -11.99
C ARG A 77 19.03 21.46 -13.19
N GLU A 78 20.31 21.15 -12.99
CA GLU A 78 21.29 21.04 -14.08
C GLU A 78 20.88 19.98 -15.10
N ARG A 79 20.43 18.81 -14.64
CA ARG A 79 19.95 17.75 -15.53
C ARG A 79 18.76 18.20 -16.38
N ARG A 80 17.79 18.90 -15.78
CA ARG A 80 16.63 19.45 -16.52
C ARG A 80 17.03 20.49 -17.55
N ILE A 81 18.02 21.32 -17.26
CA ILE A 81 18.54 22.32 -18.20
C ILE A 81 19.22 21.63 -19.38
N ALA A 82 20.13 20.68 -19.11
CA ALA A 82 20.82 19.93 -20.15
C ALA A 82 19.87 19.11 -21.04
N GLU A 83 18.85 18.47 -20.45
CA GLU A 83 17.80 17.76 -21.19
C GLU A 83 17.00 18.72 -22.09
N ALA A 84 16.68 19.92 -21.61
CA ALA A 84 15.96 20.93 -22.40
C ALA A 84 16.81 21.46 -23.57
N GLU A 85 18.08 21.75 -23.33
CA GLU A 85 19.02 22.20 -24.37
C GLU A 85 19.24 21.12 -25.44
N ALA A 86 19.42 19.87 -25.03
CA ALA A 86 19.56 18.75 -25.97
C ALA A 86 18.29 18.55 -26.81
N ALA A 87 17.10 18.67 -26.19
CA ALA A 87 15.83 18.58 -26.91
C ALA A 87 15.64 19.74 -27.90
N GLU A 88 16.07 20.95 -27.55
CA GLU A 88 16.02 22.11 -28.45
C GLU A 88 16.95 21.91 -29.66
N GLN A 89 18.20 21.50 -29.43
CA GLN A 89 19.15 21.20 -30.52
C GLN A 89 18.63 20.11 -31.46
N ALA A 90 18.06 19.03 -30.91
CA ALA A 90 17.46 17.97 -31.71
C ALA A 90 16.29 18.48 -32.57
N ARG A 91 15.44 19.36 -32.03
CA ARG A 91 14.33 19.98 -32.78
C ARG A 91 14.84 20.89 -33.91
N LEU A 92 15.87 21.69 -33.66
CA LEU A 92 16.48 22.55 -34.68
C LEU A 92 17.12 21.73 -35.81
N GLN A 93 17.85 20.66 -35.47
CA GLN A 93 18.43 19.75 -36.48
C GLN A 93 17.36 19.05 -37.30
N ALA A 94 16.28 18.57 -36.68
CA ALA A 94 15.16 17.94 -37.38
C ALA A 94 14.45 18.93 -38.33
N GLN A 95 14.28 20.19 -37.94
CA GLN A 95 13.72 21.24 -38.81
C GLN A 95 14.65 21.55 -40.01
N ALA A 96 15.96 21.65 -39.78
CA ALA A 96 16.93 21.88 -40.85
C ALA A 96 16.97 20.73 -41.87
N GLN A 97 16.92 19.48 -41.40
CA GLN A 97 16.86 18.29 -42.27
C GLN A 97 15.55 18.22 -43.07
N ALA A 98 14.42 18.57 -42.46
CA ALA A 98 13.12 18.64 -43.13
C ALA A 98 13.09 19.73 -44.22
N GLN A 99 13.73 20.88 -44.00
CA GLN A 99 13.83 21.94 -45.00
C GLN A 99 14.75 21.56 -46.18
N GLN A 100 15.88 20.90 -45.92
CA GLN A 100 16.80 20.45 -46.99
C GLN A 100 16.16 19.37 -47.88
N SER A 101 15.39 18.45 -47.30
CA SER A 101 14.69 17.40 -48.05
C SER A 101 13.54 17.94 -48.90
N GLN A 102 12.91 19.05 -48.52
CA GLN A 102 11.91 19.75 -49.32
C GLN A 102 12.50 20.58 -50.47
N ALA A 103 13.74 21.05 -50.34
CA ALA A 103 14.43 21.84 -51.37
C ALA A 103 15.13 20.98 -52.46
N THR A 104 15.25 19.67 -52.24
CA THR A 104 15.95 18.73 -53.14
C THR A 104 14.98 17.89 -53.99
N GLN A 105 13.66 18.12 -53.87
CA GLN A 105 12.61 17.59 -54.77
C GLN A 105 12.12 18.70 -55.70
#